data_AF-A0A2G9PMC8-F1
#
_entry.id   AF-A0A2G9PMC8-F1
#
_cell.length_a   1.000
_cell.length_b   1.000
_cell.length_c   1.000
_cell.angle_alpha   90.00
_cell.angle_beta   90.00
_cell.angle_gamma   90.00
#
_symmetry.space_group_name_H-M   'P 1'
#
loop_
_entity.id
_entity.type
_entity.pdbx_description
1 polymer ?
#
loop_
_entity_poly.entity_id
_entity_poly.type
_entity_poly.pdbx_seq_one_letter_code
_entity_poly.pdbx_strand_id
1 'polypeptide(L)'
;MPRRRSIIGIILSKLLGLVVFLVILLVVNMLAFFIGNPAFIRAVQLVNMNIWLLISISIILFVGELFGVLLFPFNLPAPLFNALGAVFLLRFIYRVFEFIESITMEGIFSLFKWFSFLIYPLVFIIVLVGGYVGIFARALRQGREQEGPHKPRTARKRKERHSKDE
;
A
#
# COMPACT_ATOMS: atom_id res chain seq x y z
N MET A 1 -11.29 11.89 16.54
CA MET A 1 -10.47 10.93 17.31
C MET A 1 -9.90 9.89 16.36
N PRO A 2 -8.58 9.80 16.14
CA PRO A 2 -8.02 8.77 15.26
C PRO A 2 -8.13 7.44 15.99
N ARG A 3 -9.01 6.54 15.52
CA ARG A 3 -9.05 5.15 16.01
C ARG A 3 -7.65 4.58 15.81
N ARG A 4 -6.96 4.22 16.90
CA ARG A 4 -5.80 3.33 16.84
C ARG A 4 -6.29 2.05 16.18
N ARG A 5 -6.08 1.90 14.87
CA ARG A 5 -6.31 0.62 14.21
C ARG A 5 -5.33 -0.33 14.86
N SER A 6 -5.87 -1.30 15.61
CA SER A 6 -5.05 -2.35 16.18
C SER A 6 -4.28 -3.02 15.04
N ILE A 7 -3.00 -3.30 15.25
CA ILE A 7 -2.16 -4.07 14.32
C ILE A 7 -2.89 -5.36 13.93
N ILE A 8 -3.55 -6.00 14.91
CA ILE A 8 -4.40 -7.19 14.72
C ILE A 8 -5.53 -6.92 13.73
N GLY A 9 -6.19 -5.76 13.81
CA GLY A 9 -7.27 -5.40 12.89
C GLY A 9 -6.78 -5.18 11.45
N ILE A 10 -5.56 -4.66 11.28
CA ILE A 10 -4.95 -4.52 9.96
C ILE A 10 -4.63 -5.90 9.39
N ILE A 11 -3.97 -6.75 10.17
CA ILE A 11 -3.68 -8.14 9.79
C ILE A 11 -4.97 -8.86 9.38
N LEU A 12 -6.00 -8.83 10.22
CA LEU A 12 -7.24 -9.55 9.99
C LEU A 12 -7.97 -9.05 8.72
N SER A 13 -7.99 -7.73 8.49
CA SER A 13 -8.61 -7.16 7.29
C SER A 13 -7.91 -7.59 6.00
N LYS A 14 -6.59 -7.73 6.03
CA LYS A 14 -5.77 -8.09 4.87
C LYS A 14 -5.81 -9.58 4.59
N LEU A 15 -5.74 -10.39 5.64
CA LEU A 15 -5.91 -11.84 5.55
C LEU A 15 -7.31 -12.18 5.04
N LEU A 16 -8.34 -11.49 5.52
CA LEU A 16 -9.70 -11.65 5.02
C LEU A 16 -9.79 -11.29 3.53
N GLY A 17 -9.15 -10.20 3.10
CA GLY A 17 -9.10 -9.83 1.68
C GLY A 17 -8.46 -10.90 0.81
N LEU A 18 -7.35 -11.51 1.27
CA LEU A 18 -6.70 -12.63 0.58
C LEU A 18 -7.60 -13.87 0.52
N VAL A 19 -8.24 -14.24 1.64
CA VAL A 19 -9.18 -15.37 1.69
C VAL A 19 -10.35 -15.14 0.75
N VAL A 20 -10.97 -13.95 0.77
CA VAL A 20 -12.06 -13.59 -0.14
C VAL A 20 -11.60 -13.67 -1.60
N PHE A 21 -10.39 -13.17 -1.92
CA PHE A 21 -9.81 -13.30 -3.25
C PHE A 21 -9.67 -14.76 -3.69
N LEU A 22 -9.17 -15.64 -2.81
CA LEU A 22 -9.04 -17.08 -3.09
C LEU A 22 -10.40 -17.77 -3.29
N VAL A 23 -11.41 -17.41 -2.49
CA VAL A 23 -12.77 -17.93 -2.65
C VAL A 23 -13.36 -17.50 -3.99
N ILE A 24 -13.21 -16.22 -4.36
CA ILE A 24 -13.64 -15.72 -5.68
C ILE A 24 -12.92 -16.49 -6.79
N LEU A 25 -11.61 -16.71 -6.66
CA LEU A 25 -10.83 -17.44 -7.64
C LEU A 25 -11.33 -18.89 -7.80
N LEU A 26 -11.65 -19.56 -6.69
CA LEU A 26 -12.24 -20.89 -6.72
C LEU A 26 -13.59 -20.90 -7.44
N VAL A 27 -14.48 -19.96 -7.11
CA VAL A 27 -15.80 -19.82 -7.73
C VAL A 27 -15.67 -19.57 -9.24
N VAL A 28 -14.82 -18.62 -9.64
CA VAL A 28 -14.58 -18.28 -11.05
C VAL A 28 -13.99 -19.47 -11.82
N ASN A 29 -13.11 -20.25 -11.20
CA ASN A 29 -12.60 -21.50 -11.78
C ASN A 29 -13.71 -22.54 -12.00
N MET A 30 -14.60 -22.72 -11.03
CA MET A 30 -15.76 -23.60 -11.18
C MET A 30 -16.67 -23.10 -12.32
N LEU A 31 -16.97 -21.81 -12.36
CA LEU A 31 -17.79 -21.21 -13.42
C LEU A 31 -17.19 -21.41 -14.82
N ALA A 32 -15.86 -21.46 -14.94
CA ALA A 32 -15.19 -21.67 -16.23
C ALA A 32 -15.52 -23.02 -16.86
N PHE A 33 -15.79 -24.03 -16.02
CA PHE A 33 -16.22 -25.35 -16.46
C PHE A 33 -17.65 -25.33 -17.05
N PHE A 34 -18.53 -24.45 -16.53
CA PHE A 34 -19.94 -24.41 -16.93
C PHE A 34 -20.24 -23.46 -18.10
N ILE A 35 -19.55 -22.31 -18.17
CA ILE A 35 -19.92 -21.22 -19.09
C ILE A 35 -19.50 -21.53 -20.55
N GLY A 36 -18.46 -22.33 -20.77
CA GLY A 36 -18.01 -22.74 -22.11
C GLY A 36 -17.53 -21.61 -23.03
N ASN A 37 -17.56 -20.35 -22.58
CA ASN A 37 -17.14 -19.18 -23.36
C ASN A 37 -15.60 -19.10 -23.43
N PRO A 38 -14.98 -19.09 -24.64
CA PRO A 38 -13.53 -19.07 -24.77
C PRO A 38 -12.84 -17.85 -24.13
N ALA A 39 -13.45 -16.66 -24.22
CA ALA A 39 -12.90 -15.46 -23.61
C ALA A 39 -12.93 -15.53 -22.08
N PHE A 40 -14.03 -16.06 -21.51
CA PHE A 40 -14.14 -16.29 -20.07
C PHE A 40 -13.08 -17.29 -19.59
N ILE A 41 -12.93 -18.43 -20.26
CA ILE A 41 -11.93 -19.45 -19.92
C ILE A 41 -10.52 -18.87 -19.96
N ARG A 42 -10.19 -18.09 -21.00
CA ARG A 42 -8.89 -17.41 -21.09
C ARG A 42 -8.68 -16.38 -19.97
N ALA A 43 -9.72 -15.65 -19.56
CA ALA A 43 -9.64 -14.73 -18.43
C ALA A 43 -9.32 -15.47 -17.12
N VAL A 44 -9.96 -16.62 -16.89
CA VAL A 44 -9.65 -17.48 -15.73
C VAL A 44 -8.22 -18.01 -15.80
N GLN A 45 -7.77 -18.43 -16.99
CA GLN A 45 -6.40 -18.88 -17.22
C GLN A 45 -5.37 -17.77 -16.95
N LEU A 46 -5.65 -16.53 -17.33
CA LEU A 46 -4.78 -15.38 -17.02
C LEU A 46 -4.52 -15.29 -15.52
N VAL A 47 -5.57 -15.39 -14.69
CA VAL A 47 -5.43 -15.30 -13.24
C VAL A 47 -4.68 -16.51 -12.69
N ASN A 48 -5.01 -17.74 -13.14
CA ASN A 48 -4.35 -18.96 -12.70
C ASN A 48 -2.85 -19.00 -13.06
N MET A 49 -2.48 -18.58 -14.28
CA MET A 49 -1.08 -18.51 -14.71
C MET A 49 -0.27 -17.49 -13.93
N ASN A 50 -0.93 -16.47 -13.37
CA ASN A 50 -0.31 -15.41 -12.58
C ASN A 50 -0.60 -15.53 -11.07
N ILE A 51 -1.09 -16.69 -10.60
CA ILE A 51 -1.47 -16.84 -9.19
C ILE A 51 -0.28 -16.60 -8.24
N TRP A 52 0.91 -17.07 -8.61
CA TRP A 52 2.14 -16.84 -7.85
C TRP A 52 2.54 -15.36 -7.80
N LEU A 53 2.33 -14.64 -8.89
CA LEU A 53 2.56 -13.20 -8.95
C LEU A 53 1.58 -12.46 -8.02
N LEU A 54 0.30 -12.83 -8.04
CA LEU A 54 -0.73 -12.24 -7.17
C LEU A 54 -0.48 -12.52 -5.69
N ILE A 55 -0.09 -13.76 -5.35
CA ILE A 55 0.31 -14.12 -3.97
C ILE A 55 1.52 -13.29 -3.54
N SER A 56 2.52 -13.15 -4.41
CA SER A 56 3.71 -12.34 -4.12
C SER A 56 3.39 -10.86 -3.92
N ILE A 57 2.53 -10.27 -4.76
CA ILE A 57 2.03 -8.90 -4.58
C ILE A 57 1.37 -8.76 -3.20
N SER A 58 0.48 -9.69 -2.86
CA SER A 58 -0.24 -9.65 -1.58
C SER A 58 0.72 -9.70 -0.39
N ILE A 59 1.68 -10.63 -0.40
CA ILE A 59 2.67 -10.79 0.67
C ILE A 59 3.57 -9.54 0.78
N ILE A 60 4.12 -9.06 -0.34
CA ILE A 60 5.04 -7.92 -0.34
C ILE A 60 4.34 -6.66 0.17
N LEU A 61 3.13 -6.36 -0.33
CA LEU A 61 2.35 -5.20 0.11
C LEU A 61 1.92 -5.35 1.57
N PHE A 62 1.55 -6.55 2.00
CA PHE A 62 1.21 -6.81 3.40
C PHE A 62 2.39 -6.53 4.34
N VAL A 63 3.59 -7.00 3.99
CA VAL A 63 4.82 -6.71 4.75
C VAL A 63 5.09 -5.19 4.78
N GLY A 64 4.92 -4.50 3.65
CA GLY A 64 5.05 -3.04 3.59
C GLY A 64 4.07 -2.31 4.50
N GLU A 65 2.82 -2.76 4.57
CA GLU A 65 1.82 -2.22 5.49
C GLU A 65 2.14 -2.50 6.95
N LEU A 66 2.62 -3.71 7.29
CA LEU A 66 3.04 -4.06 8.65
C LEU A 66 4.13 -3.09 9.14
N PHE A 67 5.17 -2.89 8.34
CA PHE A 67 6.22 -1.92 8.66
C PHE A 67 5.65 -0.50 8.74
N GLY A 68 4.71 -0.12 7.87
CA GLY A 68 4.13 1.22 7.82
C GLY A 68 3.34 1.63 9.07
N VAL A 69 2.87 0.65 9.86
CA VAL A 69 2.14 0.88 11.11
C VAL A 69 3.09 1.08 12.29
N LEU A 70 4.34 0.62 12.19
CA LEU A 70 5.32 0.77 13.24
C LEU A 70 5.70 2.25 13.43
N LEU A 71 6.17 2.58 14.62
CA LEU A 71 6.71 3.91 14.90
C LEU A 71 8.08 4.08 14.24
N PHE A 72 8.43 5.32 13.92
CA PHE A 72 9.77 5.65 13.48
C PHE A 72 10.79 5.20 14.54
N PRO A 73 11.90 4.53 14.17
CA PRO A 73 12.44 4.33 12.82
C PRO A 73 12.05 3.00 12.14
N PHE A 74 11.25 2.16 12.80
CA PHE A 74 10.92 0.82 12.30
C PHE A 74 10.00 0.80 11.07
N ASN A 75 9.40 1.94 10.71
CA ASN A 75 8.61 2.09 9.49
C ASN A 75 9.43 2.41 8.22
N LEU A 76 10.74 2.62 8.34
CA LEU A 76 11.63 2.90 7.21
C LEU A 76 11.69 1.81 6.12
N PRO A 77 11.49 0.51 6.41
CA PRO A 77 11.39 -0.50 5.37
C PRO A 77 10.08 -0.43 4.57
N ALA A 78 9.02 0.20 5.10
CA ALA A 78 7.70 0.20 4.47
C ALA A 78 7.69 0.75 3.03
N PRO A 79 8.32 1.91 2.72
CA PRO A 79 8.37 2.43 1.35
C PRO A 79 9.04 1.48 0.37
N LEU A 80 10.06 0.72 0.80
CA LEU A 80 10.76 -0.24 -0.06
C LEU A 80 9.84 -1.39 -0.46
N PHE A 81 9.18 -2.02 0.51
CA PHE A 81 8.22 -3.09 0.23
C PHE A 81 7.04 -2.59 -0.61
N ASN A 82 6.52 -1.39 -0.32
CA ASN A 82 5.45 -0.80 -1.11
C ASN A 82 5.88 -0.52 -2.56
N ALA A 83 7.11 -0.04 -2.78
CA ALA A 83 7.64 0.19 -4.12
C ALA A 83 7.84 -1.12 -4.89
N LEU A 84 8.38 -2.16 -4.26
CA LEU A 84 8.49 -3.49 -4.87
C LEU A 84 7.11 -4.07 -5.21
N GLY A 85 6.16 -3.97 -4.29
CA GLY A 85 4.79 -4.42 -4.51
C GLY A 85 4.11 -3.67 -5.66
N ALA A 86 4.34 -2.36 -5.77
CA ALA A 86 3.83 -1.54 -6.87
C ALA A 86 4.40 -1.97 -8.24
N VAL A 87 5.70 -2.33 -8.31
CA VAL A 87 6.30 -2.86 -9.54
C VAL A 87 5.69 -4.21 -9.92
N PHE A 88 5.48 -5.10 -8.96
CA PHE A 88 4.84 -6.39 -9.22
C PHE A 88 3.39 -6.21 -9.66
N LEU A 89 2.67 -5.28 -9.04
CA LEU A 89 1.30 -4.92 -9.43
C LEU A 89 1.26 -4.37 -10.86
N LEU A 90 2.20 -3.47 -11.20
CA LEU A 90 2.33 -2.95 -12.56
C LEU A 90 2.61 -4.07 -13.58
N ARG A 91 3.45 -5.05 -13.22
CA ARG A 91 3.68 -6.23 -14.05
C ARG A 91 2.39 -7.03 -14.28
N PHE A 92 1.56 -7.20 -13.25
CA PHE A 92 0.25 -7.85 -13.41
C PHE A 92 -0.69 -7.04 -14.31
N ILE A 93 -0.70 -5.71 -14.18
CA ILE A 93 -1.47 -4.83 -15.06
C ILE A 93 -1.05 -5.02 -16.54
N TYR A 94 0.25 -5.12 -16.83
CA TYR A 94 0.69 -5.43 -18.19
C TYR A 94 0.23 -6.80 -18.68
N ARG A 95 0.16 -7.82 -17.82
CA ARG A 95 -0.43 -9.11 -18.19
C ARG A 95 -1.91 -9.00 -18.56
N VAL A 96 -2.65 -8.14 -17.87
CA VAL A 96 -4.04 -7.83 -18.21
C VAL A 96 -4.13 -7.13 -19.57
N PHE A 97 -3.24 -6.19 -19.88
CA PHE A 97 -3.20 -5.56 -21.21
C PHE A 97 -2.83 -6.54 -22.32
N GLU A 98 -1.82 -7.40 -22.12
CA GLU A 98 -1.48 -8.47 -23.06
C GLU A 98 -2.68 -9.40 -23.30
N PHE A 99 -3.48 -9.68 -22.26
CA PHE A 99 -4.71 -10.46 -22.39
C PHE A 99 -5.79 -9.74 -23.19
N ILE A 100 -6.02 -8.44 -22.95
CA ILE A 100 -6.99 -7.65 -23.71
C ILE A 100 -6.59 -7.61 -25.20
N GLU A 101 -5.31 -7.37 -25.49
CA GLU A 101 -4.75 -7.37 -26.85
C GLU A 101 -4.94 -8.73 -27.54
N SER A 102 -4.83 -9.84 -26.80
CA SER A 102 -5.08 -11.18 -27.33
C SER A 102 -6.54 -11.42 -27.74
N ILE A 103 -7.47 -10.59 -27.28
CA ILE A 103 -8.91 -10.66 -27.61
C ILE A 103 -9.26 -9.65 -28.69
N THR A 104 -8.77 -8.41 -28.58
CA THR A 104 -9.13 -7.32 -29.50
C THR A 104 -8.35 -7.35 -30.82
N MET A 105 -7.23 -8.10 -30.88
CA MET A 105 -6.30 -8.13 -32.02
C MET A 105 -5.69 -6.76 -32.35
N GLU A 106 -5.75 -5.80 -31.42
CA GLU A 106 -5.26 -4.44 -31.61
C GLU A 106 -3.90 -4.24 -30.94
N GLY A 107 -2.88 -3.91 -31.73
CA GLY A 107 -1.47 -3.73 -31.32
C GLY A 107 -1.16 -2.54 -30.40
N ILE A 108 -2.17 -1.94 -29.76
CA ILE A 108 -2.09 -0.64 -29.09
C ILE A 108 -1.17 -0.70 -27.86
N PHE A 109 -1.10 -1.86 -27.18
CA PHE A 109 -0.30 -2.02 -25.97
C PHE A 109 1.17 -2.37 -26.25
N SER A 110 1.55 -2.64 -27.50
CA SER A 110 2.94 -2.92 -27.88
C SER A 110 3.90 -1.77 -27.55
N LEU A 111 3.45 -0.52 -27.65
CA LEU A 111 4.24 0.66 -27.29
C LEU A 111 4.58 0.65 -25.79
N PHE A 112 3.62 0.31 -24.92
CA PHE A 112 3.86 0.22 -23.47
C PHE A 112 4.88 -0.86 -23.11
N LYS A 113 4.94 -1.94 -23.89
CA LYS A 113 5.95 -2.99 -23.71
C LYS A 113 7.36 -2.45 -23.96
N TRP A 114 7.52 -1.61 -24.99
CA TRP A 114 8.80 -0.99 -25.31
C TRP A 114 9.23 0.01 -24.23
N PHE A 115 8.30 0.77 -23.66
CA PHE A 115 8.58 1.69 -22.55
C PHE A 115 8.64 1.04 -21.16
N SER A 116 8.32 -0.26 -21.04
CA SER A 116 8.26 -0.94 -19.74
C SER A 116 9.57 -0.87 -18.95
N PHE A 117 10.72 -0.89 -19.63
CA PHE A 117 12.04 -0.75 -19.00
C PHE A 117 12.20 0.59 -18.28
N LEU A 118 11.51 1.64 -18.72
CA LEU A 118 11.55 2.98 -18.13
C LEU A 118 10.43 3.17 -17.10
N ILE A 119 9.25 2.60 -17.36
CA ILE A 119 8.09 2.75 -16.48
C ILE A 119 8.30 2.02 -15.15
N TYR A 120 8.85 0.80 -15.15
CA TYR A 120 9.11 0.06 -13.91
C TYR A 120 10.00 0.81 -12.91
N PRO A 121 11.22 1.27 -13.27
CA PRO A 121 12.07 2.02 -12.34
C PRO A 121 11.45 3.37 -11.97
N LEU A 122 10.74 4.03 -12.89
CA LEU A 122 10.07 5.29 -12.59
C LEU A 122 9.00 5.13 -11.51
N VAL A 123 8.10 4.15 -11.66
CA VAL A 123 7.08 3.85 -10.65
C VAL A 123 7.73 3.44 -9.33
N PHE A 124 8.78 2.62 -9.36
CA PHE A 124 9.53 2.25 -8.17
C PHE A 124 10.05 3.49 -7.43
N ILE A 125 10.75 4.40 -8.12
CA ILE A 125 11.31 5.62 -7.55
C ILE A 125 10.21 6.53 -7.00
N ILE A 126 9.13 6.75 -7.75
CA ILE A 126 8.01 7.61 -7.32
C ILE A 126 7.39 7.09 -6.02
N VAL A 127 7.11 5.78 -5.96
CA VAL A 127 6.50 5.16 -4.77
C VAL A 127 7.48 5.19 -3.58
N LEU A 128 8.75 4.89 -3.83
CA LEU A 128 9.79 4.88 -2.81
C LEU A 128 10.00 6.26 -2.19
N VAL A 129 10.23 7.27 -3.04
CA VAL A 129 10.46 8.66 -2.62
C VAL A 129 9.21 9.22 -1.93
N GLY A 130 8.03 9.04 -2.54
CA GLY A 130 6.77 9.48 -1.94
C GLY A 130 6.54 8.87 -0.56
N GLY A 131 6.86 7.58 -0.39
CA GLY A 131 6.78 6.88 0.89
C GLY A 131 7.73 7.45 1.94
N TYR A 132 9.00 7.67 1.60
CA TYR A 132 9.98 8.26 2.52
C TYR A 132 9.63 9.70 2.91
N VAL A 133 9.28 10.54 1.93
CA VAL A 133 8.83 11.92 2.17
C VAL A 133 7.65 11.93 3.15
N GLY A 134 6.70 11.00 2.98
CA GLY A 134 5.57 10.85 3.90
C GLY A 134 5.97 10.50 5.34
N ILE A 135 6.97 9.61 5.52
CA ILE A 135 7.48 9.23 6.85
C ILE A 135 8.17 10.43 7.52
N PHE A 136 9.09 11.09 6.83
CA PHE A 136 9.83 12.23 7.37
C PHE A 136 8.93 13.42 7.67
N ALA A 137 7.94 13.71 6.81
CA ALA A 137 6.97 14.77 7.05
C ALA A 137 6.15 14.53 8.32
N ARG A 138 5.79 13.27 8.63
CA ARG A 138 5.08 12.90 9.87
C ARG A 138 5.98 13.03 11.10
N ALA A 139 7.23 12.56 10.99
CA ALA A 139 8.21 12.67 12.08
C ALA A 139 8.47 14.14 12.46
N LEU A 140 8.64 15.02 11.45
CA LEU A 140 8.84 16.45 11.67
C LEU A 140 7.64 17.13 12.35
N ARG A 141 6.41 16.76 11.95
CA ARG A 141 5.18 17.29 12.57
C ARG A 141 5.06 16.88 14.04
N GLN A 142 5.39 15.63 14.38
CA GLN A 142 5.35 15.14 15.76
C GLN A 142 6.38 15.86 16.66
N GLY A 143 7.56 16.21 16.13
CA GLY A 143 8.54 17.02 16.86
C GLY A 143 8.03 18.42 17.19
N ARG A 144 7.34 19.07 16.23
CA ARG A 144 6.79 20.43 16.43
C ARG A 144 5.63 20.50 17.44
N GLU A 145 4.83 19.43 17.55
CA GLU A 145 3.73 19.38 18.53
C GLU A 145 4.25 19.19 19.98
N GLN A 146 5.43 18.60 20.16
CA GLN A 146 6.07 18.47 21.48
C GLN A 146 6.79 19.76 21.92
N GLU A 147 7.13 20.66 20.99
CA GLU A 147 7.73 21.98 21.26
C GLU A 147 6.70 23.12 21.39
N GLY A 148 5.41 22.81 21.57
CA GLY A 148 4.39 23.82 21.90
C GLY A 148 4.75 24.60 23.17
N PRO A 149 4.44 25.91 23.26
CA PRO A 149 5.14 26.86 24.11
C PRO A 149 5.08 26.42 25.58
N HIS A 150 6.25 26.06 26.11
CA HIS A 150 6.47 25.85 27.52
C HIS A 150 6.17 27.18 28.24
N LYS A 151 4.91 27.38 28.64
CA LYS A 151 4.51 28.51 29.51
C LYS A 151 5.43 28.46 30.74
N PRO A 152 6.24 29.50 31.02
CA PRO A 152 7.04 29.52 32.23
C PRO A 152 6.09 29.52 33.42
N ARG A 153 6.07 28.42 34.17
CA ARG A 153 5.30 28.25 35.41
C ARG A 153 5.97 28.99 36.58
N THR A 154 6.47 30.20 36.33
CA THR A 154 7.17 31.05 37.31
C THR A 154 6.46 32.35 37.61
N ALA A 155 5.40 32.73 36.88
CA ALA A 155 4.69 33.99 37.11
C ALA A 155 3.51 33.91 38.12
N ARG A 156 3.20 32.75 38.71
CA ARG A 156 2.07 32.63 39.67
C ARG A 156 2.47 32.78 41.14
N LYS A 157 3.76 32.67 41.50
CA LYS A 157 4.20 32.74 42.92
C LYS A 157 4.56 34.14 43.42
N ARG A 158 4.51 35.19 42.59
CA ARG A 158 4.83 36.58 43.00
C ARG A 158 3.61 37.43 43.35
N LYS A 159 2.38 37.03 43.00
CA LYS A 159 1.15 37.77 43.36
C LYS A 159 0.55 37.41 44.72
N GLU A 160 0.93 36.28 45.33
CA GLU A 160 0.42 35.88 46.65
C GLU A 160 1.23 36.44 47.84
N ARG A 161 2.39 37.07 47.59
CA ARG A 161 3.18 37.73 48.65
C ARG A 161 2.93 39.24 48.78
N HIS A 162 2.11 39.84 47.92
CA HIS A 162 1.86 41.29 47.95
C HIS A 162 0.41 41.67 48.26
N SER A 163 -0.41 40.70 48.67
CA SER A 163 -1.81 40.91 49.08
C SER A 163 -2.04 40.45 50.53
N LYS A 164 -0.99 40.47 51.35
CA LYS A 164 -1.08 40.17 52.79
C LYS A 164 -0.66 41.35 53.69
N ASP A 165 -0.27 42.49 53.11
CA ASP A 165 0.27 43.64 53.84
C ASP A 165 -0.45 44.97 53.52
N GLU A 166 -1.74 44.93 53.16
CA GLU A 166 -2.63 46.12 53.14
C GLU A 166 -3.92 45.83 53.91
#